data_AF-A0A364VBF5-F1
#
_entry.id   AF-A0A364VBF5-F1
#
_cell.length_a   1.000
_cell.length_b   1.000
_cell.length_c   1.000
_cell.angle_alpha   90.00
_cell.angle_beta   90.00
_cell.angle_gamma   90.00
#
_symmetry.space_group_name_H-M   'P 1'
#
loop_
_entity.id
_entity.type
_entity.pdbx_description
1 polymer ?
#
loop_
_entity_poly.entity_id
_entity_poly.type
_entity_poly.pdbx_seq_one_letter_code
_entity_poly.pdbx_strand_id
1 'polypeptide(L)'
;MNVSESPALMFTITGIRQETVVGAERMRNAAAEMGIRAGLVLSVQREKWHLKNDPSALEFIHESVVQGHEQLLGGLGPLATAGGAAEFHKLGQHESTLRITAAQRQLSALGLHADIFAPSRWLASAEARAAAQRRGMGIIADAYTVRNLDRGTQQDVRVLAFGDGFGAAKWWRRNVKNSVRRHSNRRQDVRLSISASKACRKDVAGDLEWILQDLMGSGYTPMSYAHFADRSFQVAA
;
A
#
# COMPACT_ATOMS: atom_id res chain seq x y z
N MET A 1 -10.27 -4.55 -32.25
CA MET A 1 -9.32 -5.44 -31.55
C MET A 1 -8.51 -4.57 -30.63
N ASN A 2 -8.86 -4.51 -29.34
CA ASN A 2 -8.14 -3.68 -28.38
C ASN A 2 -6.76 -4.28 -28.17
N VAL A 3 -5.72 -3.46 -28.30
CA VAL A 3 -4.36 -3.79 -27.87
C VAL A 3 -4.49 -4.25 -26.42
N SER A 4 -4.29 -5.55 -26.16
CA SER A 4 -4.39 -6.11 -24.82
C SER A 4 -3.28 -5.50 -23.98
N GLU A 5 -3.58 -4.42 -23.25
CA GLU A 5 -2.64 -3.87 -22.28
C GLU A 5 -2.18 -4.99 -21.35
N SER A 6 -0.86 -5.06 -21.15
CA SER A 6 -0.28 -5.97 -20.18
C SER A 6 -0.90 -5.69 -18.80
N PRO A 7 -1.34 -6.72 -18.06
CA PRO A 7 -1.96 -6.52 -16.76
C PRO A 7 -0.95 -5.87 -15.80
N ALA A 8 -1.42 -4.94 -14.98
CA ALA A 8 -0.58 -4.19 -14.06
C ALA A 8 -0.32 -4.96 -12.77
N LEU A 9 0.88 -4.75 -12.22
CA LEU A 9 1.30 -5.22 -10.91
C LEU A 9 1.66 -4.04 -10.03
N MET A 10 0.90 -3.84 -8.95
CA MET A 10 1.25 -2.93 -7.85
C MET A 10 1.72 -3.74 -6.65
N PHE A 11 2.73 -3.22 -5.94
CA PHE A 11 3.25 -3.85 -4.74
C PHE A 11 3.45 -2.82 -3.62
N THR A 12 3.07 -3.17 -2.39
CA THR A 12 3.24 -2.29 -1.23
C THR A 12 3.89 -2.96 -0.03
N ILE A 13 4.62 -2.16 0.73
CA ILE A 13 5.22 -2.52 2.01
C ILE A 13 4.59 -1.66 3.10
N THR A 14 4.08 -2.30 4.15
CA THR A 14 3.41 -1.64 5.28
C THR A 14 4.17 -1.89 6.58
N GLY A 15 3.90 -1.10 7.62
CA GLY A 15 4.36 -1.39 8.99
C GLY A 15 5.88 -1.35 9.17
N ILE A 16 6.54 -0.44 8.45
CA ILE A 16 7.96 -0.12 8.52
C ILE A 16 8.27 0.55 9.85
N ARG A 17 9.18 -0.05 10.62
CA ARG A 17 9.70 0.39 11.92
C ARG A 17 11.10 -0.20 12.11
N GLN A 18 11.89 0.32 13.03
CA GLN A 18 13.25 -0.15 13.34
C GLN A 18 13.35 -1.68 13.36
N GLU A 19 12.45 -2.35 14.08
CA GLU A 19 12.50 -3.81 14.23
C GLU A 19 12.03 -4.59 12.98
N THR A 20 11.49 -3.91 11.98
CA THR A 20 10.97 -4.50 10.74
C THR A 20 11.72 -4.06 9.48
N VAL A 21 12.65 -3.09 9.57
CA VAL A 21 13.41 -2.56 8.42
C VAL A 21 14.05 -3.69 7.61
N VAL A 22 14.69 -4.67 8.24
CA VAL A 22 15.32 -5.81 7.55
C VAL A 22 14.33 -6.56 6.65
N GLY A 23 13.08 -6.72 7.10
CA GLY A 23 12.02 -7.33 6.28
C GLY A 23 11.56 -6.42 5.14
N ALA A 24 11.49 -5.10 5.39
CA ALA A 24 11.14 -4.11 4.38
C ALA A 24 12.22 -4.02 3.28
N GLU A 25 13.50 -3.96 3.65
CA GLU A 25 14.65 -3.96 2.73
C GLU A 25 14.66 -5.19 1.84
N ARG A 26 14.49 -6.38 2.42
CA ARG A 26 14.44 -7.63 1.66
C ARG A 26 13.37 -7.55 0.55
N MET A 27 12.16 -7.11 0.90
CA MET A 27 11.06 -7.02 -0.06
C MET A 27 11.24 -5.89 -1.07
N ARG A 28 11.74 -4.73 -0.64
CA ARG A 28 12.06 -3.60 -1.53
C ARG A 28 13.10 -4.01 -2.56
N ASN A 29 14.20 -4.62 -2.12
CA ASN A 29 15.32 -5.00 -2.98
C ASN A 29 14.91 -6.11 -3.95
N ALA A 30 14.26 -7.17 -3.47
CA ALA A 30 13.77 -8.23 -4.34
C ALA A 30 12.78 -7.71 -5.40
N ALA A 31 11.87 -6.80 -5.02
CA ALA A 31 10.96 -6.16 -5.96
C ALA A 31 11.73 -5.28 -6.97
N ALA A 32 12.70 -4.50 -6.51
CA ALA A 32 13.49 -3.61 -7.36
C ALA A 32 14.36 -4.37 -8.37
N GLU A 33 14.91 -5.54 -8.02
CA GLU A 33 15.60 -6.44 -8.94
C GLU A 33 14.71 -6.89 -10.11
N MET A 34 13.39 -6.93 -9.90
CA MET A 34 12.39 -7.23 -10.91
C MET A 34 11.81 -5.98 -11.59
N GLY A 35 12.37 -4.80 -11.34
CA GLY A 35 11.89 -3.52 -11.87
C GLY A 35 10.64 -2.97 -11.17
N ILE A 36 10.25 -3.53 -10.02
CA ILE A 36 9.05 -3.12 -9.29
C ILE A 36 9.40 -2.06 -8.25
N ARG A 37 8.84 -0.86 -8.41
CA ARG A 37 8.89 0.20 -7.39
C ARG A 37 7.74 0.00 -6.42
N ALA A 38 8.05 -0.54 -5.24
CA ALA A 38 7.08 -0.70 -4.17
C ALA A 38 6.54 0.66 -3.66
N GLY A 39 5.26 0.70 -3.31
CA GLY A 39 4.68 1.78 -2.51
C GLY A 39 4.86 1.54 -1.01
N LEU A 40 5.35 2.55 -0.29
CA LEU A 40 5.55 2.51 1.15
C LEU A 40 4.35 3.12 1.86
N VAL A 41 3.61 2.30 2.62
CA VAL A 41 2.46 2.79 3.39
C VAL A 41 2.93 3.28 4.75
N LEU A 42 2.96 4.61 4.89
CA LEU A 42 3.51 5.32 6.03
C LEU A 42 2.50 5.44 7.15
N SER A 43 2.88 4.97 8.34
CA SER A 43 2.17 5.26 9.59
C SER A 43 3.02 6.20 10.43
N VAL A 44 2.39 7.20 11.04
CA VAL A 44 3.12 8.26 11.75
C VAL A 44 3.40 7.89 13.21
N GLN A 45 2.43 7.26 13.89
CA GLN A 45 2.56 6.88 15.29
C GLN A 45 1.74 5.64 15.66
N ARG A 46 2.08 5.06 16.82
CA ARG A 46 1.38 4.01 17.56
C ARG A 46 1.54 4.30 19.06
N GLU A 47 0.88 3.52 19.90
CA GLU A 47 0.84 3.73 21.36
C GLU A 47 2.19 4.10 22.00
N LYS A 48 3.27 3.36 21.66
CA LYS A 48 4.61 3.56 22.22
C LYS A 48 5.68 3.82 21.16
N TRP A 49 5.28 4.29 19.99
CA TRP A 49 6.17 4.45 18.85
C TRP A 49 5.78 5.65 18.00
N HIS A 50 6.75 6.46 17.58
CA HIS A 50 6.56 7.56 16.65
C HIS A 50 7.64 7.51 15.59
N LEU A 51 7.27 7.73 14.33
CA LEU A 51 8.21 7.70 13.20
C LEU A 51 9.36 8.69 13.39
N LYS A 52 9.10 9.89 13.93
CA LYS A 52 10.12 10.90 14.21
C LYS A 52 11.24 10.45 15.16
N ASN A 53 10.99 9.40 15.95
CA ASN A 53 11.95 8.85 16.92
C ASN A 53 12.56 7.53 16.44
N ASP A 54 12.35 7.15 15.17
CA ASP A 54 12.80 5.89 14.59
C ASP A 54 13.75 6.19 13.41
N PRO A 55 15.04 6.46 13.68
CA PRO A 55 15.99 6.85 12.66
C PRO A 55 16.19 5.76 11.60
N SER A 56 16.17 4.48 11.98
CA SER A 56 16.32 3.38 11.02
C SER A 56 15.15 3.29 10.04
N ALA A 57 13.92 3.48 10.52
CA ALA A 57 12.76 3.53 9.62
C ALA A 57 12.81 4.75 8.71
N LEU A 58 13.20 5.92 9.23
CA LEU A 58 13.33 7.15 8.45
C LEU A 58 14.39 7.04 7.36
N GLU A 59 15.59 6.54 7.69
CA GLU A 59 16.68 6.29 6.74
C GLU A 59 16.20 5.38 5.60
N PHE A 60 15.61 4.22 5.95
CA PHE A 60 15.03 3.31 4.96
C PHE A 60 14.00 3.99 4.05
N ILE A 61 13.08 4.79 4.61
CA ILE A 61 12.06 5.49 3.83
C ILE A 61 12.70 6.50 2.89
N HIS A 62 13.59 7.36 3.37
CA HIS A 62 14.25 8.38 2.56
C HIS A 62 15.07 7.77 1.42
N GLU A 63 15.87 6.74 1.70
CA GLU A 63 16.61 6.01 0.68
C GLU A 63 15.68 5.43 -0.39
N SER A 64 14.58 4.82 0.05
CA SER A 64 13.61 4.22 -0.86
C SER A 64 12.95 5.29 -1.75
N VAL A 65 12.63 6.47 -1.20
CA VAL A 65 12.10 7.60 -1.96
C VAL A 65 13.10 8.08 -3.00
N VAL A 66 14.38 8.21 -2.65
CA VAL A 66 15.45 8.55 -3.60
C VAL A 66 15.58 7.50 -4.72
N GLN A 67 15.31 6.23 -4.41
CA GLN A 67 15.27 5.13 -5.37
C GLN A 67 13.96 5.04 -6.19
N GLY A 68 13.05 6.00 -6.03
CA GLY A 68 11.80 6.11 -6.79
C GLY A 68 10.64 5.26 -6.27
N HIS A 69 10.69 4.83 -5.00
CA HIS A 69 9.55 4.18 -4.34
C HIS A 69 8.48 5.21 -3.96
N GLU A 70 7.21 4.89 -4.20
CA GLU A 70 6.09 5.78 -3.88
C GLU A 70 5.82 5.85 -2.37
N GLN A 71 5.31 7.00 -1.92
CA GLN A 71 4.88 7.22 -0.55
C GLN A 71 3.36 7.25 -0.49
N LEU A 72 2.77 6.43 0.38
CA LEU A 72 1.33 6.38 0.59
C LEU A 72 1.03 6.68 2.05
N LEU A 73 0.05 7.53 2.33
CA LEU A 73 -0.39 7.80 3.70
C LEU A 73 -1.27 6.65 4.21
N GLY A 74 -0.77 5.95 5.23
CA GLY A 74 -1.54 4.95 5.98
C GLY A 74 -2.49 5.55 7.02
N GLY A 75 -2.06 6.65 7.64
CA GLY A 75 -2.81 7.29 8.71
C GLY A 75 -1.92 7.88 9.79
N LEU A 76 -2.55 8.50 10.78
CA LEU A 76 -1.83 8.98 11.95
C LEU A 76 -1.39 7.78 12.80
N GLY A 77 -2.24 6.76 12.94
CA GLY A 77 -2.01 5.63 13.82
C GLY A 77 -3.31 5.09 14.41
N PRO A 78 -3.32 3.85 14.92
CA PRO A 78 -4.50 3.28 15.52
C PRO A 78 -4.98 4.14 16.70
N LEU A 79 -6.30 4.32 16.80
CA LEU A 79 -6.92 4.91 17.98
C LEU A 79 -6.82 3.93 19.15
N ALA A 80 -6.50 4.42 20.35
CA ALA A 80 -6.44 3.61 21.56
C ALA A 80 -7.75 2.86 21.83
N THR A 81 -8.88 3.49 21.50
CA THR A 81 -10.24 2.95 21.65
C THR A 81 -10.65 1.97 20.55
N ALA A 82 -9.85 1.82 19.49
CA ALA A 82 -10.23 1.02 18.32
C ALA A 82 -9.97 -0.49 18.49
N GLY A 83 -9.32 -0.95 19.57
CA GLY A 83 -9.11 -2.39 19.82
C GLY A 83 -8.41 -3.13 18.66
N GLY A 84 -7.56 -2.43 17.90
CA GLY A 84 -6.91 -2.94 16.70
C GLY A 84 -7.73 -2.82 15.40
N ALA A 85 -8.92 -2.21 15.43
CA ALA A 85 -9.67 -1.85 14.22
C ALA A 85 -8.90 -0.82 13.36
N ALA A 86 -9.17 -0.87 12.07
CA ALA A 86 -8.60 0.05 11.10
C ALA A 86 -9.01 1.50 11.42
N GLU A 87 -8.02 2.39 11.52
CA GLU A 87 -8.20 3.77 12.00
C GLU A 87 -9.38 4.48 11.35
N PHE A 88 -9.51 4.38 10.02
CA PHE A 88 -10.50 5.13 9.25
C PHE A 88 -11.78 4.35 8.93
N HIS A 89 -11.93 3.12 9.41
CA HIS A 89 -13.06 2.26 8.99
C HIS A 89 -14.43 2.80 9.42
N LYS A 90 -14.51 3.43 10.59
CA LYS A 90 -15.76 3.98 11.16
C LYS A 90 -15.64 5.45 11.55
N LEU A 91 -14.55 6.12 11.17
CA LEU A 91 -14.37 7.52 11.53
C LEU A 91 -15.27 8.43 10.71
N GLY A 92 -15.89 9.38 11.42
CA GLY A 92 -16.66 10.46 10.83
C GLY A 92 -15.77 11.45 10.09
N GLN A 93 -16.42 12.34 9.35
CA GLN A 93 -15.74 13.26 8.44
C GLN A 93 -14.80 14.25 9.17
N HIS A 94 -15.26 14.80 10.29
CA HIS A 94 -14.50 15.77 11.09
C HIS A 94 -13.23 15.14 11.68
N GLU A 95 -13.37 14.02 12.39
CA GLU A 95 -12.24 13.32 13.00
C GLU A 95 -11.26 12.82 11.93
N SER A 96 -11.75 12.26 10.82
CA SER A 96 -10.89 11.85 9.71
C SER A 96 -10.06 13.03 9.17
N THR A 97 -10.65 14.22 9.07
CA THR A 97 -9.96 15.43 8.62
C THR A 97 -8.84 15.82 9.58
N LEU A 98 -9.10 15.80 10.89
CA LEU A 98 -8.08 16.11 11.90
C LEU A 98 -6.90 15.15 11.83
N ARG A 99 -7.19 13.84 11.74
CA ARG A 99 -6.15 12.80 11.74
C ARG A 99 -5.30 12.81 10.48
N ILE A 100 -5.91 12.96 9.30
CA ILE A 100 -5.18 13.09 8.03
C ILE A 100 -4.32 14.35 8.05
N THR A 101 -4.86 15.48 8.52
CA THR A 101 -4.10 16.74 8.63
C THR A 101 -2.90 16.59 9.57
N ALA A 102 -3.10 15.97 10.73
CA ALA A 102 -2.02 15.73 11.68
C ALA A 102 -0.94 14.81 11.11
N ALA A 103 -1.34 13.74 10.40
CA ALA A 103 -0.41 12.83 9.75
C ALA A 103 0.41 13.52 8.65
N GLN A 104 -0.25 14.28 7.76
CA GLN A 104 0.41 15.07 6.71
C GLN A 104 1.42 16.06 7.30
N ARG A 105 1.04 16.80 8.35
CA ARG A 105 1.94 17.76 9.02
C ARG A 105 3.17 17.09 9.63
N GLN A 106 2.99 15.94 10.27
CA GLN A 106 4.11 15.21 10.86
C GLN A 106 5.03 14.61 9.80
N LEU A 107 4.49 14.07 8.70
CA LEU A 107 5.31 13.62 7.58
C LEU A 107 6.07 14.78 6.93
N SER A 108 5.40 15.91 6.70
CA SER A 108 6.03 17.10 6.10
C SER A 108 7.17 17.64 6.97
N ALA A 109 7.02 17.64 8.30
CA ALA A 109 8.08 18.00 9.24
C ALA A 109 9.30 17.05 9.20
N LEU A 110 9.12 15.84 8.65
CA LEU A 110 10.17 14.84 8.43
C LEU A 110 10.67 14.87 6.98
N GLY A 111 10.24 15.83 6.15
CA GLY A 111 10.60 15.89 4.73
C GLY A 111 9.91 14.84 3.86
N LEU A 112 8.86 14.19 4.36
CA LEU A 112 8.08 13.15 3.66
C LEU A 112 6.76 13.72 3.17
N HIS A 113 6.33 13.31 1.98
CA HIS A 113 5.09 13.77 1.35
C HIS A 113 4.39 12.59 0.67
N ALA A 114 3.07 12.51 0.82
CA ALA A 114 2.26 11.45 0.25
C ALA A 114 0.95 12.04 -0.29
N ASP A 115 0.73 11.87 -1.59
CA ASP A 115 -0.47 12.34 -2.30
C ASP A 115 -1.54 11.22 -2.46
N ILE A 116 -1.17 10.02 -2.03
CA ILE A 116 -2.00 8.81 -2.11
C ILE A 116 -2.38 8.38 -0.71
N PHE A 117 -3.67 8.16 -0.48
CA PHE A 117 -4.20 7.65 0.79
C PHE A 117 -4.48 6.14 0.69
N ALA A 118 -3.70 5.35 1.43
CA ALA A 118 -3.88 3.89 1.56
C ALA A 118 -4.17 3.57 3.04
N PRO A 119 -5.43 3.74 3.50
CA PRO A 119 -5.77 3.71 4.93
C PRO A 119 -5.27 2.43 5.59
N SER A 120 -4.81 2.52 6.83
CA SER A 120 -4.34 1.38 7.62
C SER A 120 -5.32 0.19 7.55
N ARG A 121 -4.80 -1.02 7.34
CA ARG A 121 -5.61 -2.23 7.09
C ARG A 121 -6.60 -2.12 5.92
N TRP A 122 -6.40 -1.15 5.03
CA TRP A 122 -7.10 -0.97 3.76
C TRP A 122 -8.60 -0.63 3.90
N LEU A 123 -9.02 -0.07 5.04
CA LEU A 123 -10.43 0.24 5.30
C LEU A 123 -10.62 1.73 5.62
N ALA A 124 -11.52 2.36 4.86
CA ALA A 124 -11.98 3.72 5.09
C ALA A 124 -13.50 3.83 4.94
N SER A 125 -14.13 4.62 5.81
CA SER A 125 -15.53 5.04 5.66
C SER A 125 -15.69 5.96 4.44
N ALA A 126 -16.93 6.18 3.98
CA ALA A 126 -17.21 7.20 2.96
C ALA A 126 -16.76 8.60 3.41
N GLU A 127 -16.96 8.90 4.69
CA GLU A 127 -16.59 10.18 5.29
C GLU A 127 -15.06 10.37 5.37
N ALA A 128 -14.31 9.30 5.68
CA ALA A 128 -12.85 9.34 5.67
C ALA A 128 -12.30 9.57 4.26
N ARG A 129 -12.93 8.98 3.23
CA ARG A 129 -12.57 9.24 1.82
C ARG A 129 -12.84 10.69 1.43
N ALA A 130 -13.99 11.26 1.82
CA ALA A 130 -14.30 12.67 1.58
C ALA A 130 -13.37 13.62 2.36
N ALA A 131 -12.90 13.21 3.53
CA ALA A 131 -11.88 13.95 4.29
C ALA A 131 -10.53 13.92 3.56
N ALA A 132 -10.07 12.76 3.08
CA ALA A 132 -8.84 12.62 2.31
C ALA A 132 -8.84 13.53 1.06
N GLN A 133 -9.92 13.52 0.29
CA GLN A 133 -10.06 14.38 -0.89
C GLN A 133 -9.94 15.88 -0.53
N ARG A 134 -10.67 16.34 0.49
CA ARG A 134 -10.60 17.74 0.96
C ARG A 134 -9.23 18.10 1.56
N ARG A 135 -8.42 17.11 1.91
CA ARG A 135 -7.04 17.28 2.36
C ARG A 135 -6.00 17.15 1.24
N GLY A 136 -6.44 17.14 -0.01
CA GLY A 136 -5.57 17.18 -1.19
C GLY A 136 -4.99 15.82 -1.59
N MET A 137 -5.54 14.71 -1.09
CA MET A 137 -5.16 13.39 -1.61
C MET A 137 -5.78 13.20 -2.99
N GLY A 138 -4.94 13.06 -4.02
CA GLY A 138 -5.41 12.84 -5.40
C GLY A 138 -5.89 11.41 -5.63
N ILE A 139 -5.40 10.44 -4.84
CA ILE A 139 -5.71 9.01 -5.01
C ILE A 139 -6.06 8.36 -3.68
N ILE A 140 -7.04 7.44 -3.71
CA ILE A 140 -7.33 6.53 -2.59
C ILE A 140 -7.19 5.08 -3.02
N ALA A 141 -6.48 4.29 -2.22
CA ALA A 141 -6.31 2.86 -2.39
C ALA A 141 -6.84 2.11 -1.15
N ASP A 142 -8.12 1.72 -1.15
CA ASP A 142 -8.72 0.87 -0.10
C ASP A 142 -8.57 -0.62 -0.43
N ALA A 143 -9.22 -1.53 0.31
CA ALA A 143 -9.05 -2.97 0.15
C ALA A 143 -9.48 -3.52 -1.22
N TYR A 144 -10.37 -2.82 -1.93
CA TYR A 144 -11.01 -3.33 -3.14
C TYR A 144 -10.76 -2.46 -4.37
N THR A 145 -10.44 -1.19 -4.17
CA THR A 145 -10.39 -0.22 -5.26
C THR A 145 -9.17 0.68 -5.19
N VAL A 146 -8.78 1.18 -6.36
CA VAL A 146 -7.94 2.38 -6.51
C VAL A 146 -8.79 3.44 -7.20
N ARG A 147 -8.87 4.63 -6.60
CA ARG A 147 -9.74 5.73 -7.03
C ARG A 147 -8.90 6.95 -7.31
N ASN A 148 -9.05 7.54 -8.49
CA ASN A 148 -8.57 8.88 -8.78
C ASN A 148 -9.65 9.88 -8.33
N LEU A 149 -9.36 10.66 -7.29
CA LEU A 149 -10.33 11.60 -6.72
C LEU A 149 -10.47 12.87 -7.55
N ASP A 150 -9.43 13.26 -8.28
CA ASP A 150 -9.44 14.46 -9.12
C ASP A 150 -10.27 14.23 -10.38
N ARG A 151 -10.24 13.00 -10.92
CA ARG A 151 -10.95 12.60 -12.15
C ARG A 151 -12.26 11.86 -11.89
N GLY A 152 -12.54 11.48 -10.64
CA GLY A 152 -13.74 10.70 -10.28
C GLY A 152 -13.77 9.29 -10.85
N THR A 153 -12.62 8.74 -11.28
CA THR A 153 -12.52 7.38 -11.83
C THR A 153 -12.15 6.37 -10.75
N GLN A 154 -12.52 5.11 -10.96
CA GLN A 154 -12.16 4.01 -10.07
C GLN A 154 -11.84 2.75 -10.85
N GLN A 155 -10.97 1.92 -10.29
CA GLN A 155 -10.71 0.57 -10.77
C GLN A 155 -10.84 -0.42 -9.61
N ASP A 156 -11.56 -1.52 -9.87
CA ASP A 156 -11.73 -2.61 -8.93
C ASP A 156 -10.52 -3.53 -9.00
N VAL A 157 -9.62 -3.38 -8.04
CA VAL A 157 -8.42 -4.20 -7.87
C VAL A 157 -8.22 -4.49 -6.40
N ARG A 158 -8.56 -5.69 -5.97
CA ARG A 158 -8.45 -6.07 -4.57
C ARG A 158 -6.98 -6.22 -4.14
N VAL A 159 -6.64 -5.72 -2.96
CA VAL A 159 -5.32 -6.00 -2.37
C VAL A 159 -5.26 -7.45 -1.87
N LEU A 160 -4.21 -8.17 -2.27
CA LEU A 160 -3.88 -9.50 -1.77
C LEU A 160 -2.66 -9.37 -0.85
N ALA A 161 -2.87 -9.51 0.45
CA ALA A 161 -1.91 -9.06 1.45
C ALA A 161 -1.43 -10.18 2.40
N PHE A 162 -0.16 -10.05 2.82
CA PHE A 162 0.44 -10.79 3.94
C PHE A 162 0.67 -9.86 5.13
N GLY A 163 -0.21 -9.91 6.13
CA GLY A 163 -0.18 -9.00 7.29
C GLY A 163 -1.07 -7.76 7.12
N ASP A 164 -0.81 -6.71 7.90
CA ASP A 164 -1.61 -5.46 7.93
C ASP A 164 -3.12 -5.67 8.07
N GLY A 165 -3.49 -6.44 9.10
CA GLY A 165 -4.88 -6.83 9.34
C GLY A 165 -5.34 -8.07 8.59
N PHE A 166 -4.52 -8.58 7.67
CA PHE A 166 -4.65 -9.90 7.09
C PHE A 166 -3.75 -10.92 7.80
N GLY A 167 -4.03 -12.20 7.56
CA GLY A 167 -3.21 -13.30 8.06
C GLY A 167 -1.89 -13.44 7.31
N ALA A 168 -1.02 -14.31 7.84
CA ALA A 168 0.15 -14.84 7.14
C ALA A 168 0.33 -16.35 7.39
N ALA A 169 -0.70 -17.01 7.89
CA ALA A 169 -0.71 -18.46 8.11
C ALA A 169 -0.60 -19.20 6.76
N LYS A 170 -0.05 -20.42 6.77
CA LYS A 170 0.20 -21.21 5.55
C LYS A 170 -1.04 -21.35 4.66
N TRP A 171 -2.21 -21.59 5.25
CA TRP A 171 -3.48 -21.70 4.51
C TRP A 171 -3.87 -20.36 3.85
N TRP A 172 -3.63 -19.23 4.51
CA TRP A 172 -3.90 -17.89 3.98
C TRP A 172 -3.00 -17.57 2.80
N ARG A 173 -1.70 -17.85 2.93
CA ARG A 173 -0.73 -17.65 1.85
C ARG A 173 -1.06 -18.50 0.63
N ARG A 174 -1.53 -19.75 0.84
CA ARG A 174 -2.06 -20.59 -0.24
C ARG A 174 -3.28 -19.95 -0.93
N ASN A 175 -4.21 -19.38 -0.16
CA ASN A 175 -5.37 -18.69 -0.72
C ASN A 175 -4.98 -17.45 -1.54
N VAL A 176 -3.98 -16.69 -1.11
CA VAL A 176 -3.41 -15.58 -1.88
C VAL A 176 -2.79 -16.09 -3.18
N LYS A 177 -1.90 -17.10 -3.13
CA LYS A 177 -1.33 -17.71 -4.34
C LYS A 177 -2.40 -18.19 -5.32
N ASN A 178 -3.43 -18.86 -4.83
CA ASN A 178 -4.55 -19.30 -5.66
C ASN A 178 -5.33 -18.12 -6.26
N SER A 179 -5.47 -17.02 -5.52
CA SER A 179 -6.11 -15.81 -6.02
C SER A 179 -5.27 -15.17 -7.12
N VAL A 180 -3.96 -15.02 -6.91
CA VAL A 180 -3.03 -14.50 -7.94
C VAL A 180 -3.11 -15.34 -9.21
N ARG A 181 -3.04 -16.68 -9.11
CA ARG A 181 -3.18 -17.58 -10.27
C ARG A 181 -4.49 -17.35 -11.03
N ARG A 182 -5.61 -17.17 -10.32
CA ARG A 182 -6.90 -16.86 -10.97
C ARG A 182 -6.90 -15.50 -11.68
N HIS A 183 -6.25 -14.48 -11.12
CA HIS A 183 -6.12 -13.17 -11.78
C HIS A 183 -5.21 -13.27 -13.01
N SER A 184 -4.07 -13.96 -12.90
CA SER A 184 -3.15 -14.21 -14.01
C SER A 184 -3.82 -14.94 -15.17
N ASN A 185 -4.57 -16.03 -14.89
CA ASN A 185 -5.33 -16.76 -15.91
C ASN A 185 -6.38 -15.91 -16.64
N ARG A 186 -6.86 -14.84 -16.00
CA ARG A 186 -7.85 -13.90 -16.56
C ARG A 186 -7.22 -12.61 -17.08
N ARG A 187 -5.88 -12.51 -17.07
CA ARG A 187 -5.12 -11.29 -17.36
C ARG A 187 -5.64 -10.05 -16.61
N GLN A 188 -6.02 -10.23 -15.35
CA GLN A 188 -6.49 -9.15 -14.48
C GLN A 188 -5.32 -8.52 -13.72
N ASP A 189 -5.41 -7.22 -13.44
CA ASP A 189 -4.43 -6.53 -12.62
C ASP A 189 -4.30 -7.16 -11.23
N VAL A 190 -3.11 -7.07 -10.66
CA VAL A 190 -2.79 -7.64 -9.35
C VAL A 190 -2.20 -6.57 -8.45
N ARG A 191 -2.73 -6.47 -7.23
CA ARG A 191 -2.22 -5.58 -6.19
C ARG A 191 -1.81 -6.40 -4.97
N LEU A 192 -0.52 -6.40 -4.67
CA LEU A 192 0.06 -7.16 -3.56
C LEU A 192 0.45 -6.23 -2.42
N SER A 193 0.41 -6.77 -1.20
CA SER A 193 0.95 -6.09 -0.03
C SER A 193 1.61 -7.05 0.94
N ILE A 194 2.66 -6.59 1.62
CA ILE A 194 3.23 -7.29 2.76
C ILE A 194 3.54 -6.31 3.88
N SER A 195 3.23 -6.69 5.12
CA SER A 195 3.76 -5.95 6.26
C SER A 195 5.20 -6.37 6.54
N ALA A 196 6.09 -5.40 6.76
CA ALA A 196 7.51 -5.62 6.99
C ALA A 196 7.78 -6.64 8.12
N SER A 197 6.97 -6.64 9.19
CA SER A 197 7.07 -7.64 10.26
C SER A 197 6.84 -9.09 9.80
N LYS A 198 6.00 -9.30 8.78
CA LYS A 198 5.79 -10.63 8.17
C LYS A 198 6.90 -10.97 7.20
N ALA A 199 7.46 -9.98 6.51
CA ALA A 199 8.62 -10.16 5.64
C ALA A 199 9.89 -10.62 6.40
N CYS A 200 10.00 -10.34 7.70
CA CYS A 200 11.08 -10.90 8.54
C CYS A 200 11.05 -12.44 8.61
N ARG A 201 9.91 -13.07 8.30
CA ARG A 201 9.79 -14.53 8.26
C ARG A 201 10.16 -15.05 6.87
N LYS A 202 11.21 -15.88 6.82
CA LYS A 202 11.74 -16.44 5.56
C LYS A 202 10.68 -17.15 4.71
N ASP A 203 9.77 -17.90 5.34
CA ASP A 203 8.71 -18.63 4.63
C ASP A 203 7.66 -17.70 3.99
N VAL A 204 7.34 -16.57 4.63
CA VAL A 204 6.37 -15.60 4.11
C VAL A 204 7.01 -14.75 3.02
N ALA A 205 8.24 -14.29 3.23
CA ALA A 205 8.99 -13.52 2.25
C ALA A 205 9.25 -14.32 0.97
N GLY A 206 9.73 -15.57 1.10
CA GLY A 206 9.95 -16.44 -0.06
C GLY A 206 8.65 -16.75 -0.83
N ASP A 207 7.52 -16.87 -0.14
CA ASP A 207 6.22 -17.04 -0.80
C ASP A 207 5.82 -15.82 -1.62
N LEU A 208 6.16 -14.60 -1.17
CA LEU A 208 5.86 -13.36 -1.90
C LEU A 208 6.84 -13.13 -3.06
N GLU A 209 8.14 -13.35 -2.84
CA GLU A 209 9.17 -13.28 -3.89
C GLU A 209 8.81 -14.20 -5.06
N TRP A 210 8.40 -15.44 -4.76
CA TRP A 210 7.94 -16.37 -5.79
C TRP A 210 6.71 -15.85 -6.54
N ILE A 211 5.74 -15.23 -5.85
CA ILE A 211 4.56 -14.64 -6.50
C ILE A 211 4.97 -13.49 -7.44
N LEU A 212 5.87 -12.60 -7.00
CA LEU A 212 6.35 -11.48 -7.82
C LEU A 212 7.06 -12.00 -9.07
N GLN A 213 7.94 -12.99 -8.91
CA GLN A 213 8.66 -13.62 -10.02
C GLN A 213 7.71 -14.29 -11.03
N ASP A 214 6.69 -15.02 -10.55
CA ASP A 214 5.68 -15.68 -11.38
C ASP A 214 4.86 -14.68 -12.21
N LEU A 215 4.46 -13.56 -11.60
CA LEU A 215 3.73 -12.49 -12.28
C LEU A 215 4.57 -11.79 -13.34
N MET A 216 5.82 -11.47 -13.00
CA MET A 216 6.76 -10.85 -13.96
C MET A 216 7.04 -11.79 -15.14
N GLY A 217 7.26 -13.09 -14.88
CA GLY A 217 7.39 -14.10 -15.93
C GLY A 217 6.13 -14.29 -16.78
N SER A 218 4.96 -13.92 -16.26
CA SER A 218 3.67 -13.96 -16.97
C SER A 218 3.37 -12.68 -17.79
N GLY A 219 4.32 -11.74 -17.84
CA GLY A 219 4.21 -10.49 -18.61
C GLY A 219 3.39 -9.41 -17.93
N TYR A 220 3.33 -9.39 -16.60
CA TYR A 220 2.78 -8.25 -15.86
C TYR A 220 3.68 -7.03 -15.97
N THR A 221 3.08 -5.85 -16.03
CA THR A 221 3.80 -4.56 -16.03
C THR A 221 3.81 -3.97 -14.63
N PRO A 222 4.99 -3.78 -14.00
CA PRO A 222 5.09 -3.05 -12.75
C PRO A 222 4.52 -1.64 -12.89
N MET A 223 3.66 -1.24 -11.96
CA MET A 223 2.99 0.05 -12.03
C MET A 223 2.86 0.67 -10.65
N SER A 224 3.12 1.98 -10.62
CA SER A 224 2.88 2.84 -9.47
C SER A 224 1.36 3.06 -9.28
N TYR A 225 0.92 3.39 -8.09
CA TYR A 225 -0.49 3.72 -7.84
C TYR A 225 -0.92 4.97 -8.61
N ALA A 226 -0.03 5.96 -8.74
CA ALA A 226 -0.27 7.15 -9.54
C ALA A 226 -0.56 6.80 -11.00
N HIS A 227 0.34 6.05 -11.64
CA HIS A 227 0.16 5.63 -13.03
C HIS A 227 -1.05 4.70 -13.22
N PHE A 228 -1.32 3.80 -12.27
CA PHE A 228 -2.47 2.90 -12.35
C PHE A 228 -3.79 3.66 -12.28
N ALA A 229 -3.89 4.64 -11.38
CA ALA A 229 -5.06 5.49 -11.27
C ALA A 229 -5.29 6.32 -12.55
N ASP A 230 -4.23 6.75 -13.23
CA ASP A 230 -4.33 7.51 -14.49
C ASP A 230 -4.63 6.65 -15.72
N ARG A 231 -4.17 5.39 -15.76
CA ARG A 231 -4.49 4.43 -16.84
C ARG A 231 -6.01 4.28 -17.03
N SER A 232 -6.77 4.41 -15.94
CA SER A 232 -8.24 4.34 -15.94
C SER A 232 -8.92 5.39 -16.82
N PHE A 233 -8.28 6.55 -17.04
CA PHE A 233 -8.83 7.63 -17.84
C PHE A 233 -8.69 7.37 -19.34
N GLN A 234 -7.58 6.76 -19.77
CA GLN A 234 -7.28 6.55 -21.19
C GLN A 234 -8.14 5.46 -21.84
N VAL A 235 -8.73 4.56 -21.04
CA VAL A 235 -9.63 3.50 -21.53
C VAL A 235 -11.10 3.97 -21.61
N ALA A 236 -11.45 5.04 -20.90
CA ALA A 236 -12.81 5.58 -20.83
C ALA A 236 -13.07 6.77 -21.76
N ALA A 237 -12.03 7.30 -22.42
CA ALA A 237 -12.09 8.37 -23.42
C ALA A 237 -12.00 7.79 -24.84
#